data_AF-A0A7S3KBD4-F1
#
_entry.id   AF-A0A7S3KBD4-F1
#
_cell.length_a   1.000
_cell.length_b   1.000
_cell.length_c   1.000
_cell.angle_alpha   90.00
_cell.angle_beta   90.00
_cell.angle_gamma   90.00
#
_symmetry.space_group_name_H-M   'P 1'
#
loop_
_entity.id
_entity.type
_entity.pdbx_description
1 polymer ?
#
loop_
_entity_poly.entity_id
_entity_poly.type
_entity_poly.pdbx_seq_one_letter_code
_entity_poly.pdbx_strand_id
1 'polypeptide(L)'
;MYTYIQSRFYRSPEVILGIPYTTAIDMWSLGCILCELLIGYPIFPGQNEFEQMSRIMEILDVPPKEVLEISPRKEYFFDEKDKPILKPNSKGKTRYPNTLDLGEILGVE
;
A
#
# COMPACT_ATOMS: atom_id res chain seq x y z
N MET A 1 6.46 -7.49 -18.97
CA MET A 1 5.62 -6.48 -18.29
C MET A 1 6.52 -5.71 -17.33
N TYR A 2 6.47 -4.38 -17.32
CA TYR A 2 7.33 -3.58 -16.44
C TYR A 2 6.86 -3.70 -14.99
N THR A 3 7.78 -4.01 -14.07
CA THR A 3 7.50 -4.27 -12.65
C THR A 3 7.68 -3.03 -11.76
N TYR A 4 8.18 -1.92 -12.31
CA TYR A 4 8.42 -0.68 -11.59
C TYR A 4 7.86 0.50 -12.40
N ILE A 5 6.56 0.73 -12.24
CA ILE A 5 5.81 1.83 -12.87
C ILE A 5 5.09 2.65 -11.79
N GLN A 6 4.49 3.78 -12.16
CA GLN A 6 3.87 4.77 -11.25
C GLN A 6 4.88 5.42 -10.28
N SER A 7 4.63 6.67 -9.92
CA SER A 7 5.32 7.30 -8.79
C SER A 7 4.92 6.61 -7.50
N ARG A 8 5.88 6.33 -6.60
CA ARG A 8 5.70 5.41 -5.47
C ARG A 8 4.51 5.74 -4.57
N PHE A 9 4.31 7.02 -4.22
CA PHE A 9 3.23 7.44 -3.32
C PHE A 9 1.83 7.17 -3.88
N TYR A 10 1.72 7.01 -5.20
CA TYR A 10 0.47 6.78 -5.93
C TYR A 10 0.44 5.38 -6.56
N ARG A 11 1.38 4.51 -6.21
CA ARG A 11 1.52 3.18 -6.80
C ARG A 11 0.51 2.22 -6.19
N SER A 12 -0.16 1.48 -7.07
CA SER A 12 -1.18 0.50 -6.70
C SER A 12 -0.59 -0.74 -6.01
N PRO A 13 -1.35 -1.43 -5.15
CA PRO A 13 -0.90 -2.64 -4.47
C PRO A 13 -0.60 -3.77 -5.45
N GLU A 14 -1.37 -3.93 -6.54
CA GLU A 14 -1.14 -4.96 -7.56
C GLU A 14 0.22 -4.77 -8.28
N VAL A 15 0.63 -3.53 -8.54
CA VAL A 15 1.97 -3.24 -9.10
C VAL A 15 3.05 -3.58 -8.08
N ILE A 16 2.88 -3.24 -6.79
CA ILE A 16 3.84 -3.55 -5.72
C ILE A 16 3.97 -5.07 -5.54
N LEU A 17 2.86 -5.80 -5.61
CA LEU A 17 2.78 -7.26 -5.52
C LEU A 17 3.25 -7.97 -6.81
N GLY A 18 3.46 -7.24 -7.90
CA GLY A 18 3.88 -7.81 -9.19
C GLY A 18 2.78 -8.59 -9.91
N ILE A 19 1.52 -8.33 -9.56
CA ILE A 19 0.34 -8.91 -10.21
C ILE A 19 0.13 -8.22 -11.57
N PRO A 20 -0.34 -8.94 -12.62
CA PRO A 20 -0.75 -8.32 -13.87
C PRO A 20 -1.79 -7.22 -13.63
N TYR A 21 -1.49 -6.02 -14.12
CA TYR A 21 -2.32 -4.85 -13.90
C TYR A 21 -3.06 -4.41 -15.18
N THR A 22 -4.10 -3.63 -14.98
CA THR A 22 -4.91 -3.00 -16.04
C THR A 22 -4.93 -1.48 -15.84
N THR A 23 -5.79 -0.77 -16.56
CA THR A 23 -6.06 0.66 -16.34
C THR A 23 -6.61 0.97 -14.94
N ALA A 24 -6.99 -0.03 -14.15
CA ALA A 24 -7.43 0.16 -12.76
C ALA A 24 -6.36 0.80 -11.87
N ILE A 25 -5.07 0.66 -12.20
CA ILE A 25 -3.98 1.30 -11.45
C ILE A 25 -4.07 2.82 -11.46
N ASP A 26 -4.67 3.40 -12.50
CA ASP A 26 -4.85 4.84 -12.61
C ASP A 26 -5.96 5.32 -11.66
N MET A 27 -6.99 4.50 -11.43
CA MET A 27 -8.04 4.80 -10.45
C MET A 27 -7.49 4.78 -9.02
N TRP A 28 -6.55 3.87 -8.73
CA TRP A 28 -5.81 3.90 -7.48
C TRP A 28 -5.02 5.20 -7.31
N SER A 29 -4.23 5.59 -8.33
CA SER A 29 -3.47 6.83 -8.29
C SER A 29 -4.38 8.05 -8.14
N LEU A 30 -5.52 8.09 -8.85
CA LEU A 30 -6.52 9.14 -8.72
C LEU A 30 -7.03 9.24 -7.27
N GLY A 31 -7.40 8.12 -6.64
CA GLY A 31 -7.85 8.12 -5.25
C GLY A 31 -6.79 8.68 -4.29
N CYS A 32 -5.53 8.29 -4.46
CA CYS A 32 -4.42 8.83 -3.66
C CYS A 32 -4.25 10.34 -3.85
N ILE A 33 -4.32 10.82 -5.10
CA ILE A 33 -4.20 12.25 -5.43
C ILE A 33 -5.38 13.05 -4.86
N LEU A 34 -6.61 12.54 -4.95
CA LEU A 34 -7.78 13.20 -4.37
C LEU A 34 -7.67 13.32 -2.85
N CYS A 35 -7.20 12.27 -2.17
CA CYS A 35 -6.93 12.32 -0.73
C CYS A 35 -5.84 13.35 -0.41
N GLU A 36 -4.75 13.38 -1.18
CA GLU A 36 -3.66 14.34 -1.00
C GLU A 36 -4.10 15.79 -1.23
N LEU A 37 -4.95 16.04 -2.23
CA LEU A 37 -5.54 17.37 -2.46
C LEU A 37 -6.43 17.81 -1.29
N LEU A 38 -7.10 16.88 -0.62
CA LEU A 38 -7.95 17.17 0.54
C LEU A 38 -7.12 17.48 1.80
N ILE A 39 -6.14 16.64 2.13
CA ILE A 39 -5.39 16.74 3.40
C ILE A 39 -4.08 17.54 3.30
N GLY A 40 -3.62 17.84 2.07
CA GLY A 40 -2.42 18.64 1.78
C GLY A 40 -1.10 17.87 1.83
N TYR A 41 -1.12 16.55 2.02
CA TYR A 41 0.07 15.68 2.02
C TYR A 41 -0.28 14.29 1.49
N PRO A 42 0.70 13.52 0.96
CA PRO A 42 0.43 12.20 0.40
C PRO A 42 -0.15 11.24 1.43
N ILE A 43 -1.24 10.55 1.09
CA ILE A 43 -1.90 9.58 1.96
C ILE A 43 -0.99 8.36 2.27
N PHE A 44 -0.14 7.97 1.32
CA PHE A 44 0.81 6.86 1.48
C PHE A 44 2.26 7.28 1.17
N PRO A 45 2.96 7.98 2.09
CA PRO A 45 4.32 8.47 1.85
C PRO A 45 5.39 7.43 2.24
N GLY A 46 5.53 6.36 1.45
CA GLY A 46 6.50 5.28 1.70
C GLY A 46 7.94 5.58 1.22
N GLN A 47 8.95 5.32 2.04
CA GLN A 47 10.37 5.53 1.70
C GLN A 47 10.90 4.51 0.67
N ASN A 48 10.30 3.33 0.62
CA ASN A 48 10.60 2.25 -0.32
C ASN A 48 9.33 1.41 -0.55
N GLU A 49 9.38 0.39 -1.41
CA GLU A 49 8.21 -0.43 -1.73
C GLU A 49 7.64 -1.18 -0.52
N PHE A 50 8.51 -1.61 0.41
CA PHE A 50 8.09 -2.27 1.63
C PHE A 50 7.29 -1.32 2.53
N GLU A 51 7.82 -0.13 2.83
CA GLU A 51 7.08 0.85 3.62
C GLU A 51 5.81 1.31 2.89
N GLN A 52 5.84 1.42 1.55
CA GLN A 52 4.65 1.75 0.77
C GLN A 52 3.52 0.74 1.02
N MET A 53 3.81 -0.57 0.94
CA MET A 53 2.83 -1.61 1.26
C MET A 53 2.39 -1.56 2.73
N SER A 54 3.33 -1.36 3.68
CA SER A 54 2.99 -1.23 5.10
C SER A 54 2.08 -0.04 5.39
N ARG A 55 2.22 1.08 4.66
CA ARG A 55 1.34 2.26 4.77
C ARG A 55 -0.07 1.97 4.25
N ILE A 56 -0.17 1.25 3.13
CA ILE A 56 -1.45 0.84 2.56
C ILE A 56 -2.19 -0.04 3.56
N MET A 57 -1.52 -1.08 4.09
CA MET A 57 -2.15 -2.00 5.04
C MET A 57 -2.53 -1.35 6.37
N GLU A 58 -1.79 -0.33 6.82
CA GLU A 58 -2.09 0.41 8.06
C GLU A 58 -3.51 1.01 8.02
N ILE A 59 -3.99 1.41 6.83
CA ILE A 59 -5.30 2.04 6.61
C ILE A 59 -6.34 1.05 6.06
N LEU A 60 -5.96 0.23 5.07
CA LEU A 60 -6.90 -0.61 4.30
C LEU A 60 -6.85 -2.10 4.66
N ASP A 61 -6.12 -2.44 5.73
CA ASP A 61 -5.82 -3.82 6.14
C ASP A 61 -5.00 -4.61 5.09
N VAL A 62 -4.70 -5.87 5.42
CA VAL A 62 -3.99 -6.79 4.53
C VAL A 62 -4.82 -7.10 3.27
N PRO A 63 -4.17 -7.32 2.11
CA PRO A 63 -4.88 -7.78 0.92
C PRO A 63 -5.61 -9.12 1.19
N PRO A 64 -6.76 -9.36 0.53
CA PRO A 64 -7.45 -10.64 0.60
C PRO A 64 -6.53 -11.80 0.20
N LYS A 65 -6.81 -12.99 0.73
CA LYS A 65 -5.97 -14.18 0.51
C LYS A 65 -5.83 -14.52 -0.97
N GLU A 66 -6.91 -14.37 -1.74
CA GLU A 66 -6.96 -14.63 -3.17
C GLU A 66 -6.00 -13.70 -3.95
N VAL A 67 -5.80 -12.47 -3.47
CA VAL A 67 -4.84 -11.52 -4.05
C VAL A 67 -3.40 -11.94 -3.73
N LEU A 68 -3.17 -12.45 -2.51
CA LEU A 68 -1.84 -12.94 -2.12
C LEU A 68 -1.45 -14.21 -2.89
N GLU A 69 -2.39 -15.11 -3.15
CA GLU A 69 -2.15 -16.35 -3.89
C GLU A 69 -1.66 -16.12 -5.33
N ILE A 70 -2.11 -15.05 -5.98
CA ILE A 70 -1.70 -14.71 -7.36
C ILE A 70 -0.46 -13.80 -7.43
N SER A 71 0.07 -13.36 -6.28
CA SER A 71 1.17 -12.39 -6.21
C SER A 71 2.54 -13.07 -6.36
N PRO A 72 3.32 -12.75 -7.40
CA PRO A 72 4.69 -13.26 -7.55
C PRO A 72 5.67 -12.71 -6.52
N ARG A 73 5.33 -11.61 -5.83
CA ARG A 73 6.22 -10.93 -4.87
C ARG A 73 5.74 -11.06 -3.42
N LYS A 74 4.77 -11.93 -3.12
CA LYS A 74 4.15 -12.04 -1.79
C LYS A 74 5.18 -12.22 -0.66
N GLU A 75 6.19 -13.07 -0.88
CA GLU A 75 7.21 -13.43 0.12
C GLU A 75 8.10 -12.25 0.54
N TYR A 76 8.12 -11.16 -0.24
CA TYR A 76 8.83 -9.95 0.15
C TYR A 76 8.11 -9.15 1.25
N PHE A 77 6.77 -9.31 1.34
CA PHE A 77 5.89 -8.55 2.23
C PHE A 77 5.19 -9.42 3.28
N PHE A 78 5.03 -10.72 3.04
CA PHE A 78 4.31 -11.66 3.89
C PHE A 78 5.16 -12.90 4.22
N ASP A 79 4.93 -13.48 5.41
CA ASP A 79 5.57 -14.72 5.86
C ASP A 79 4.88 -15.98 5.29
N GLU A 80 5.39 -17.16 5.65
CA GLU A 80 4.84 -18.46 5.21
C GLU A 80 3.40 -18.73 5.65
N LYS A 81 2.87 -17.95 6.60
CA LYS A 81 1.49 -18.03 7.11
C LYS A 81 0.61 -16.92 6.54
N ASP A 82 1.06 -16.28 5.46
CA ASP A 82 0.45 -15.10 4.83
C ASP A 82 0.26 -13.93 5.81
N LYS A 83 1.05 -13.86 6.88
CA LYS A 83 1.03 -12.72 7.81
C LYS A 83 1.99 -11.63 7.33
N PRO A 84 1.62 -10.35 7.46
CA PRO A 84 2.48 -9.26 7.03
C PRO A 84 3.77 -9.25 7.86
N ILE A 85 4.90 -9.17 7.15
CA ILE A 85 6.21 -9.01 7.78
C ILE A 85 6.26 -7.58 8.34
N LEU A 86 6.65 -7.45 9.61
CA LEU A 86 6.73 -6.15 10.28
C LEU A 86 8.19 -5.72 10.38
N LYS A 87 8.55 -4.60 9.73
CA LYS A 87 9.88 -4.00 9.80
C LYS A 87 9.78 -2.52 10.17
N PRO A 88 10.67 -2.00 11.04
CA PRO A 88 10.73 -0.58 11.30
C PRO A 88 11.23 0.18 10.07
N ASN A 89 10.70 1.39 9.84
CA ASN A 89 11.25 2.30 8.83
C ASN A 89 12.56 2.95 9.30
N SER A 90 13.16 3.82 8.47
CA SER A 90 14.42 4.53 8.83
C SER A 90 14.33 5.38 10.10
N LYS A 91 13.12 5.70 10.57
CA LYS A 91 12.86 6.45 11.81
C LYS A 91 12.51 5.54 12.99
N GLY A 92 12.62 4.21 12.85
CA GLY A 92 12.28 3.24 13.88
C GLY A 92 10.79 2.96 14.05
N LYS A 93 9.90 3.55 13.22
CA LYS A 93 8.45 3.30 13.32
C LYS A 93 8.07 2.02 12.60
N THR A 94 7.46 1.09 13.34
CA THR A 94 6.79 -0.11 12.80
C THR A 94 5.30 0.19 12.59
N ARG A 95 4.73 -0.33 11.51
CA ARG A 95 3.30 -0.16 11.18
C ARG A 95 2.59 -1.49 11.28
N TYR A 96 1.35 -1.45 11.73
CA TYR A 96 0.49 -2.62 11.88
C TYR A 96 -0.73 -2.44 11.00
N PRO A 97 -1.19 -3.51 10.31
CA PRO A 97 -2.39 -3.42 9.50
C PRO A 97 -3.62 -2.98 10.30
N ASN A 98 -4.52 -2.24 9.66
CA ASN A 98 -5.81 -1.84 10.21
C ASN A 98 -5.70 -1.15 11.59
N THR A 99 -4.74 -0.23 11.72
CA THR A 99 -4.55 0.54 12.96
C THR A 99 -4.81 2.03 12.79
N LEU A 100 -5.14 2.47 11.56
CA LEU A 100 -5.45 3.86 11.27
C LEU A 100 -6.74 3.93 10.44
N ASP A 101 -7.73 4.68 10.93
CA ASP A 101 -9.00 4.83 10.23
C ASP A 101 -8.90 5.86 9.09
N LEU A 102 -9.51 5.55 7.95
CA LEU A 102 -9.48 6.45 6.79
C LEU A 102 -10.30 7.73 7.03
N GLY A 103 -11.46 7.65 7.66
CA GLY A 103 -12.30 8.81 7.98
C GLY A 103 -11.60 9.79 8.90
N GLU A 104 -10.92 9.27 9.93
CA GLU A 104 -10.09 10.07 10.84
C GLU A 104 -8.96 10.81 10.11
N ILE A 105 -8.28 10.17 9.15
CA ILE A 105 -7.22 10.82 8.35
C ILE A 105 -7.79 11.93 7.47
N LEU A 106 -8.93 11.67 6.84
CA LEU A 106 -9.56 12.58 5.90
C LEU A 106 -10.31 13.72 6.60
N GLY A 107 -10.53 13.62 7.91
CA GLY A 107 -11.29 14.60 8.68
C GLY A 107 -12.78 14.63 8.30
N VAL A 108 -13.31 13.48 7.85
CA VAL A 108 -14.70 13.30 7.47
C VAL A 108 -15.33 12.28 8.43
N GLU A 109 -16.02 12.78 9.46
CA GLU A 109 -16.87 11.97 10.35
C GLU A 109 -18.26 11.75 9.73
#